data_AF-A0A3C1KMG0-F1
#
_entry.id   AF-A0A3C1KMG0-F1
#
_cell.length_a   1.000
_cell.length_b   1.000
_cell.length_c   1.000
_cell.angle_alpha   90.00
_cell.angle_beta   90.00
_cell.angle_gamma   90.00
#
_symmetry.space_group_name_H-M   'P 1'
#
loop_
_entity.id
_entity.type
_entity.pdbx_description
1 polymer ?
#
loop_
_entity_poly.entity_id
_entity_poly.type
_entity_poly.pdbx_seq_one_letter_code
_entity_poly.pdbx_strand_id
1 'polypeptide(L)'
;IARWLGIEVPPVLVDPEHLVLRIPDEQEKEVLVYRAVAGSPAISMRAGRLPLSGGAQLVGVVRQGVLLDNPREQDVELEDHVMVLGNDGAAPALARLFTPADASSSQKASAFYGDFVLKPGARLADISLMYGIAVPEALQALTVGEFINRQFHHKAVVGDRVSLDSVEFVVKKLDGDQIAVVGLKLG
;
A
#
# COMPACT_ATOMS: atom_id res chain seq x y z
N ILE A 1 -64.67 23.73 17.07
CA ILE A 1 -64.60 23.08 18.40
C ILE A 1 -63.46 22.07 18.35
N ALA A 2 -62.54 22.12 19.31
CA ALA A 2 -61.43 21.18 19.44
C ALA A 2 -61.92 19.74 19.72
N ARG A 3 -61.28 18.72 19.10
CA ARG A 3 -60.82 17.48 19.76
C ARG A 3 -59.87 16.68 18.83
N TRP A 4 -58.59 17.02 18.74
CA TRP A 4 -57.47 16.38 19.47
C TRP A 4 -57.04 14.96 19.02
N LEU A 5 -57.27 14.53 17.77
CA LEU A 5 -56.68 13.30 17.23
C LEU A 5 -56.42 13.43 15.73
N GLY A 6 -55.25 12.97 15.28
CA GLY A 6 -54.89 12.90 13.87
C GLY A 6 -53.57 13.60 13.53
N ILE A 7 -52.55 13.45 14.37
CA ILE A 7 -51.17 13.69 13.94
C ILE A 7 -50.92 12.69 12.80
N GLU A 8 -50.99 13.17 11.56
CA GLU A 8 -50.32 12.50 10.46
C GLU A 8 -48.83 12.60 10.77
N VAL A 9 -48.29 11.48 11.24
CA VAL A 9 -46.86 11.28 11.45
C VAL A 9 -46.19 11.59 10.10
N PRO A 10 -45.24 12.55 10.04
CA PRO A 10 -44.48 12.79 8.82
C PRO A 10 -43.91 11.44 8.36
N PRO A 11 -43.96 11.10 7.06
CA PRO A 11 -43.42 9.84 6.59
C PRO A 11 -42.00 9.70 7.15
N VAL A 12 -41.75 8.57 7.82
CA VAL A 12 -40.44 8.22 8.38
C VAL A 12 -39.41 8.53 7.30
N LEU A 13 -38.46 9.41 7.60
CA LEU A 13 -37.29 9.62 6.75
C LEU A 13 -36.57 8.27 6.70
N VAL A 14 -36.89 7.46 5.70
CA VAL A 14 -36.06 6.33 5.31
C VAL A 14 -34.79 6.99 4.82
N ASP A 15 -33.73 6.94 5.62
CA ASP A 15 -32.39 7.27 5.14
C ASP A 15 -31.96 6.13 4.22
N PRO A 16 -31.94 6.29 2.88
CA PRO A 16 -31.61 5.22 1.97
C PRO A 16 -30.08 5.19 1.78
N GLU A 17 -29.49 4.01 1.96
CA GLU A 17 -28.20 3.54 1.42
C GLU A 17 -27.02 4.53 1.42
N HIS A 18 -26.00 4.26 2.25
CA HIS A 18 -24.74 5.02 2.23
C HIS A 18 -23.61 4.31 1.49
N LEU A 19 -22.81 5.12 0.77
CA LEU A 19 -21.70 4.77 -0.12
C LEU A 19 -20.50 5.72 0.11
N VAL A 20 -19.29 5.20 -0.14
CA VAL A 20 -17.94 5.79 -0.25
C VAL A 20 -17.79 7.29 0.04
N LEU A 21 -17.18 7.59 1.20
CA LEU A 21 -16.54 8.86 1.47
C LEU A 21 -15.07 8.83 0.98
N ARG A 22 -14.78 9.60 -0.07
CA ARG A 22 -13.47 10.28 -0.16
C ARG A 22 -13.63 11.58 0.59
N ILE A 23 -12.83 11.81 1.63
CA ILE A 23 -12.78 13.10 2.29
C ILE A 23 -11.94 14.00 1.37
N PRO A 24 -12.51 15.02 0.71
CA PRO A 24 -11.73 15.96 -0.10
C PRO A 24 -10.96 16.85 0.88
N ASP A 25 -9.77 16.40 1.25
CA ASP A 25 -8.76 17.18 1.96
C ASP A 25 -7.45 17.05 1.16
N GLU A 26 -6.48 17.94 1.41
CA GLU A 26 -5.18 17.94 0.71
C GLU A 26 -4.41 16.59 0.81
N GLN A 27 -4.82 15.67 1.69
CA GLN A 27 -4.16 14.41 2.04
C GLN A 27 -4.75 13.16 1.38
N GLU A 28 -5.79 13.29 0.53
CA GLU A 28 -6.39 12.21 -0.27
C GLU A 28 -6.69 10.90 0.51
N LYS A 29 -7.31 11.00 1.69
CA LYS A 29 -7.57 9.82 2.53
C LYS A 29 -8.63 8.88 1.93
N GLU A 30 -8.40 7.58 2.06
CA GLU A 30 -9.27 6.48 1.63
C GLU A 30 -9.43 5.40 2.70
N VAL A 31 -10.52 4.65 2.61
CA VAL A 31 -10.80 3.50 3.49
C VAL A 31 -10.32 2.22 2.82
N LEU A 32 -9.31 1.60 3.43
CA LEU A 32 -8.75 0.32 3.06
C LEU A 32 -9.44 -0.79 3.85
N VAL A 33 -9.85 -1.86 3.17
CA VAL A 33 -10.47 -3.02 3.81
C VAL A 33 -9.64 -4.27 3.48
N TYR A 34 -9.09 -4.90 4.51
CA TYR A 34 -8.29 -6.11 4.37
C TYR A 34 -8.98 -7.29 5.03
N ARG A 35 -9.02 -8.42 4.33
CA ARG A 35 -9.48 -9.69 4.89
C ARG A 35 -8.30 -10.45 5.48
N ALA A 36 -8.42 -10.84 6.74
CA ALA A 36 -7.46 -11.69 7.44
C ALA A 36 -7.55 -13.13 6.93
N VAL A 37 -6.53 -13.56 6.20
CA VAL A 37 -6.43 -14.91 5.62
C VAL A 37 -5.40 -15.76 6.35
N ALA A 38 -5.56 -17.07 6.24
CA ALA A 38 -4.67 -18.02 6.91
C ALA A 38 -3.22 -17.83 6.47
N GLY A 39 -2.28 -17.90 7.42
CA GLY A 39 -0.86 -17.71 7.17
C GLY A 39 -0.43 -16.25 6.97
N SER A 40 -1.35 -15.29 7.07
CA SER A 40 -0.98 -13.86 7.03
C SER A 40 -0.39 -13.40 8.38
N PRO A 41 0.65 -12.54 8.39
CA PRO A 41 1.26 -12.03 9.62
C PRO A 41 0.31 -11.27 10.55
N ALA A 42 -0.82 -10.78 10.03
CA ALA A 42 -1.82 -10.08 10.83
C ALA A 42 -2.55 -10.99 11.83
N ILE A 43 -2.63 -12.30 11.56
CA ILE A 43 -3.32 -13.25 12.43
C ILE A 43 -2.68 -13.27 13.81
N SER A 44 -3.52 -13.26 14.86
CA SER A 44 -3.12 -13.22 16.27
C SER A 44 -2.39 -11.93 16.70
N MET A 45 -2.35 -10.91 15.83
CA MET A 45 -1.85 -9.59 16.22
C MET A 45 -3.00 -8.76 16.79
N ARG A 46 -2.73 -8.02 17.87
CA ARG A 46 -3.66 -7.03 18.40
C ARG A 46 -3.97 -5.98 17.35
N ALA A 47 -5.24 -5.71 17.04
CA ALA A 47 -5.57 -4.72 16.01
C ALA A 47 -5.05 -3.31 16.35
N GLY A 48 -4.98 -2.96 17.64
CA GLY A 48 -4.38 -1.69 18.09
C GLY A 48 -2.86 -1.59 17.91
N ARG A 49 -2.19 -2.70 17.56
CA ARG A 49 -0.74 -2.79 17.29
C ARG A 49 -0.41 -2.96 15.81
N LEU A 50 -1.40 -2.88 14.92
CA LEU A 50 -1.15 -2.80 13.49
C LEU A 50 -0.20 -1.62 13.22
N PRO A 51 0.87 -1.80 12.43
CA PRO A 51 1.81 -0.74 12.10
C PRO A 51 1.15 0.21 11.09
N LEU A 52 0.46 1.21 11.64
CA LEU A 52 -0.19 2.28 10.90
C LEU A 52 0.78 3.46 10.77
N SER A 53 1.11 3.86 9.54
CA SER A 53 1.99 4.98 9.22
C SER A 53 1.24 6.07 8.43
N GLY A 54 1.85 7.24 8.24
CA GLY A 54 1.31 8.28 7.35
C GLY A 54 -0.03 8.88 7.78
N GLY A 55 -0.35 8.85 9.09
CA GLY A 55 -1.64 9.33 9.60
C GLY A 55 -2.80 8.35 9.38
N ALA A 56 -2.49 7.08 9.10
CA ALA A 56 -3.49 6.01 9.03
C ALA A 56 -4.05 5.65 10.41
N GLN A 57 -5.32 5.28 10.46
CA GLN A 57 -6.04 4.99 11.68
C GLN A 57 -6.95 3.77 11.50
N LEU A 58 -6.94 2.86 12.48
CA LEU A 58 -7.89 1.77 12.54
C LEU A 58 -9.29 2.35 12.71
N VAL A 59 -10.15 2.06 11.73
CA VAL A 59 -11.57 2.40 11.75
C VAL A 59 -12.35 1.33 12.51
N GLY A 60 -12.04 0.06 12.26
CA GLY A 60 -12.73 -1.04 12.94
C GLY A 60 -12.31 -2.41 12.45
N VAL A 61 -12.86 -3.42 13.10
CA VAL A 61 -12.73 -4.83 12.71
C VAL A 61 -14.13 -5.40 12.64
N VAL A 62 -14.50 -5.96 11.49
CA VAL A 62 -15.76 -6.67 11.29
C VAL A 62 -15.49 -8.17 11.32
N ARG A 63 -16.10 -8.84 12.29
CA ARG A 63 -16.02 -10.29 12.49
C ARG A 63 -17.39 -10.90 12.27
N GLN A 64 -17.49 -11.85 11.33
CA GLN A 64 -18.76 -12.53 10.99
C GLN A 64 -19.91 -11.54 10.69
N GLY A 65 -19.60 -10.41 10.06
CA GLY A 65 -20.58 -9.36 9.73
C GLY A 65 -20.92 -8.40 10.88
N VAL A 66 -20.30 -8.54 12.04
CA VAL A 66 -20.51 -7.67 13.21
C VAL A 66 -19.27 -6.80 13.45
N LEU A 67 -19.47 -5.49 13.58
CA LEU A 67 -18.41 -4.58 13.99
C LEU A 67 -18.09 -4.79 15.48
N LEU A 68 -16.83 -5.01 15.81
CA LEU A 68 -16.40 -5.17 17.20
C LEU A 68 -16.44 -3.84 17.96
N ASP A 69 -16.87 -3.87 19.23
CA ASP A 69 -16.96 -2.66 20.08
C ASP A 69 -15.58 -2.08 20.44
N ASN A 70 -14.62 -2.95 20.77
CA ASN A 70 -13.27 -2.56 21.19
C ASN A 70 -12.20 -3.22 20.30
N PRO A 71 -12.19 -2.94 18.99
CA PRO A 71 -11.37 -3.69 18.03
C PRO A 71 -9.87 -3.58 18.36
N ARG A 72 -9.43 -2.44 18.94
CA ARG A 72 -8.02 -2.20 19.32
C ARG A 72 -7.49 -3.16 20.37
N GLU A 73 -8.38 -3.73 21.20
CA GLU A 73 -8.02 -4.65 22.29
C GLU A 73 -8.16 -6.13 21.88
N GLN A 74 -8.71 -6.38 20.70
CA GLN A 74 -8.94 -7.70 20.15
C GLN A 74 -7.77 -8.12 19.26
N ASP A 75 -7.51 -9.42 19.23
CA ASP A 75 -6.59 -10.02 18.27
C ASP A 75 -7.32 -10.25 16.95
N VAL A 76 -6.63 -10.02 15.84
CA VAL A 76 -7.15 -10.28 14.50
C VAL A 76 -7.26 -11.78 14.28
N GLU A 77 -8.45 -12.23 13.91
CA GLU A 77 -8.77 -13.64 13.66
C GLU A 77 -8.97 -13.91 12.16
N LEU A 78 -8.96 -15.19 11.80
CA LEU A 78 -9.24 -15.62 10.44
C LEU A 78 -10.63 -15.12 10.00
N GLU A 79 -10.73 -14.64 8.76
CA GLU A 79 -11.94 -14.05 8.16
C GLU A 79 -12.35 -12.66 8.66
N ASP A 80 -11.61 -12.08 9.61
CA ASP A 80 -11.86 -10.68 10.00
C ASP A 80 -11.64 -9.73 8.83
N HIS A 81 -12.51 -8.73 8.73
CA HIS A 81 -12.34 -7.61 7.82
C HIS A 81 -11.85 -6.40 8.63
N VAL A 82 -10.58 -6.07 8.47
CA VAL A 82 -9.94 -4.95 9.15
C VAL A 82 -10.04 -3.72 8.27
N MET A 83 -10.64 -2.66 8.80
CA MET A 83 -10.88 -1.40 8.12
C MET A 83 -9.92 -0.34 8.64
N VAL A 84 -9.19 0.31 7.73
CA VAL A 84 -8.22 1.35 8.05
C VAL A 84 -8.48 2.57 7.18
N LEU A 85 -8.53 3.75 7.77
CA LEU A 85 -8.52 5.02 7.05
C LEU A 85 -7.07 5.44 6.88
N GLY A 86 -6.58 5.58 5.65
CA GLY A 86 -5.19 5.92 5.35
C GLY A 86 -5.05 6.66 4.03
N ASN A 87 -3.83 6.83 3.57
CA ASN A 87 -3.50 7.33 2.23
C ASN A 87 -2.64 6.28 1.49
N ASP A 88 -2.21 6.59 0.27
CA ASP A 88 -1.37 5.73 -0.57
C ASP A 88 -0.11 5.19 0.17
N GLY A 89 0.42 5.93 1.15
CA GLY A 89 1.59 5.53 1.93
C GLY A 89 1.34 4.37 2.90
N ALA A 90 0.11 4.17 3.37
CA ALA A 90 -0.24 3.13 4.35
C ALA A 90 -0.63 1.79 3.70
N ALA A 91 -1.14 1.83 2.47
CA ALA A 91 -1.68 0.65 1.78
C ALA A 91 -0.65 -0.49 1.57
N PRO A 92 0.63 -0.24 1.22
CA PRO A 92 1.59 -1.32 0.98
C PRO A 92 1.97 -2.12 2.24
N ALA A 93 2.16 -1.44 3.37
CA ALA A 93 2.53 -2.08 4.63
C ALA A 93 1.39 -2.95 5.17
N LEU A 94 0.15 -2.45 5.06
CA LEU A 94 -1.03 -3.21 5.43
C LEU A 94 -1.26 -4.40 4.50
N ALA A 95 -1.15 -4.21 3.18
CA ALA A 95 -1.30 -5.32 2.22
C ALA A 95 -0.34 -6.49 2.51
N ARG A 96 0.90 -6.21 2.91
CA ARG A 96 1.87 -7.25 3.31
C ARG A 96 1.42 -8.04 4.54
N LEU A 97 0.84 -7.38 5.54
CA LEU A 97 0.39 -8.04 6.78
C LEU A 97 -0.79 -8.98 6.56
N PHE A 98 -1.65 -8.67 5.61
CA PHE A 98 -2.84 -9.46 5.30
C PHE A 98 -2.62 -10.47 4.16
N THR A 99 -1.38 -10.64 3.67
CA THR A 99 -1.04 -11.63 2.64
C THR A 99 -0.40 -12.88 3.28
N PRO A 100 -0.78 -14.12 2.90
CA PRO A 100 -0.19 -15.34 3.45
C PRO A 100 1.31 -15.47 3.17
N ALA A 101 2.07 -15.91 4.17
CA ALA A 101 3.50 -16.17 4.04
C ALA A 101 3.81 -17.24 2.95
N ASP A 102 2.94 -18.25 2.76
CA ASP A 102 3.16 -19.33 1.78
C ASP A 102 2.63 -19.02 0.37
N ALA A 103 1.72 -18.04 0.24
CA ALA A 103 1.34 -17.47 -1.05
C ALA A 103 2.51 -16.70 -1.70
N SER A 104 3.60 -16.48 -0.96
CA SER A 104 4.89 -16.01 -1.48
C SER A 104 5.63 -17.04 -2.36
N SER A 105 5.17 -18.30 -2.44
CA SER A 105 5.88 -19.37 -3.17
C SER A 105 5.76 -19.26 -4.70
N SER A 106 4.62 -18.81 -5.23
CA SER A 106 4.46 -18.37 -6.63
C SER A 106 4.99 -16.95 -6.87
N GLN A 107 5.41 -16.29 -5.78
CA GLN A 107 6.09 -15.00 -5.73
C GLN A 107 7.56 -15.14 -5.26
N LYS A 108 8.22 -16.30 -5.46
CA LYS A 108 9.67 -16.42 -5.22
C LYS A 108 10.52 -15.52 -6.13
N ALA A 109 9.91 -14.85 -7.12
CA ALA A 109 10.49 -13.73 -7.86
C ALA A 109 10.11 -12.33 -7.30
N SER A 110 9.35 -12.24 -6.20
CA SER A 110 8.86 -11.00 -5.59
C SER A 110 9.19 -10.87 -4.10
N ALA A 111 9.43 -11.96 -3.36
CA ALA A 111 9.74 -11.92 -1.93
C ALA A 111 11.23 -11.66 -1.59
N PHE A 112 12.10 -11.49 -2.59
CA PHE A 112 13.50 -11.03 -2.45
C PHE A 112 13.73 -9.61 -3.02
N TYR A 113 12.65 -8.90 -3.33
CA TYR A 113 12.68 -7.65 -4.08
C TYR A 113 12.13 -6.57 -3.17
N GLY A 114 12.98 -6.14 -2.23
CA GLY A 114 12.71 -4.97 -1.40
C GLY A 114 12.27 -3.83 -2.29
N ASP A 115 11.01 -3.47 -2.12
CA ASP A 115 10.28 -2.32 -2.63
C ASP A 115 10.36 -2.07 -4.17
N PHE A 116 9.22 -1.72 -4.76
CA PHE A 116 8.95 -1.29 -6.14
C PHE A 116 9.81 -1.87 -7.31
N VAL A 117 9.19 -2.64 -8.21
CA VAL A 117 9.80 -3.05 -9.49
C VAL A 117 9.63 -1.95 -10.54
N LEU A 118 10.74 -1.52 -11.13
CA LEU A 118 10.80 -0.51 -12.18
C LEU A 118 11.11 -1.12 -13.55
N LYS A 119 10.51 -0.56 -14.58
CA LYS A 119 10.95 -0.79 -15.96
C LYS A 119 12.27 -0.05 -16.18
N PRO A 120 13.25 -0.65 -16.88
CA PRO A 120 14.55 -0.02 -17.16
C PRO A 120 14.41 1.32 -17.91
N GLY A 121 13.36 1.48 -18.71
CA GLY A 121 13.07 2.71 -19.45
C GLY A 121 12.36 3.82 -18.66
N ALA A 122 12.07 3.63 -17.36
CA ALA A 122 11.54 4.71 -16.52
C ALA A 122 12.57 5.83 -16.38
N ARG A 123 12.16 7.09 -16.50
CA ARG A 123 13.07 8.25 -16.35
C ARG A 123 13.30 8.55 -14.88
N LEU A 124 14.52 9.00 -14.55
CA LEU A 124 14.86 9.40 -13.18
C LEU A 124 14.04 10.62 -12.71
N ALA A 125 13.66 11.53 -13.63
CA ALA A 125 12.76 12.64 -13.31
C ALA A 125 11.38 12.17 -12.80
N ASP A 126 10.80 11.14 -13.44
CA ASP A 126 9.48 10.62 -13.05
C ASP A 126 9.56 9.94 -11.66
N ILE A 127 10.67 9.26 -11.38
CA ILE A 127 10.93 8.62 -10.09
C ILE A 127 11.15 9.67 -9.00
N SER A 128 11.84 10.77 -9.31
CA SER A 128 11.99 11.92 -8.42
C SER A 128 10.62 12.49 -8.01
N LEU A 129 9.72 12.68 -8.97
CA LEU A 129 8.38 13.20 -8.70
C LEU A 129 7.54 12.22 -7.87
N MET A 130 7.58 10.92 -8.20
CA MET A 130 6.77 9.89 -7.55
C MET A 130 7.23 9.54 -6.13
N TYR A 131 8.54 9.53 -5.89
CA TYR A 131 9.13 9.05 -4.64
C TYR A 131 9.81 10.15 -3.81
N GLY A 132 9.79 11.40 -4.30
CA GLY A 132 10.38 12.55 -3.59
C GLY A 132 11.91 12.49 -3.48
N ILE A 133 12.58 11.71 -4.33
CA ILE A 133 14.04 11.54 -4.28
C ILE A 133 14.76 12.69 -4.98
N ALA A 134 15.89 13.13 -4.43
CA ALA A 134 16.69 14.18 -5.03
C ALA A 134 17.50 13.63 -6.23
N VAL A 135 17.13 14.02 -7.45
CA VAL A 135 17.88 13.65 -8.67
C VAL A 135 18.59 14.88 -9.24
N PRO A 136 19.92 14.87 -9.35
CA PRO A 136 20.68 15.94 -10.01
C PRO A 136 20.16 16.20 -11.43
N GLU A 137 20.07 17.48 -11.82
CA GLU A 137 19.53 17.90 -13.13
C GLU A 137 20.20 17.17 -14.31
N ALA A 138 21.52 16.95 -14.21
CA ALA A 138 22.31 16.22 -15.21
C ALA A 138 21.90 14.74 -15.39
N LEU A 139 21.18 14.16 -14.43
CA LEU A 139 20.73 12.77 -14.44
C LEU A 139 19.23 12.63 -14.74
N GLN A 140 18.45 13.70 -14.59
CA GLN A 140 16.99 13.65 -14.72
C GLN A 140 16.49 13.12 -16.07
N ALA A 141 17.23 13.41 -17.15
CA ALA A 141 16.91 12.96 -18.50
C ALA A 141 17.22 11.48 -18.76
N LEU A 142 18.01 10.84 -17.89
CA LEU A 142 18.38 9.43 -18.05
C LEU A 142 17.26 8.51 -17.60
N THR A 143 17.18 7.36 -18.26
CA THR A 143 16.44 6.22 -17.74
C THR A 143 17.22 5.51 -16.63
N VAL A 144 16.51 4.77 -15.78
CA VAL A 144 17.14 3.97 -14.72
C VAL A 144 18.14 2.97 -15.28
N GLY A 145 17.81 2.32 -16.40
CA GLY A 145 18.71 1.37 -17.06
C GLY A 145 19.99 2.04 -17.55
N GLU A 146 19.88 3.24 -18.16
CA GLU A 146 21.05 4.02 -18.58
C GLU A 146 21.90 4.48 -17.40
N PHE A 147 21.27 4.91 -16.31
CA PHE A 147 21.96 5.30 -15.10
C PHE A 147 22.78 4.14 -14.50
N ILE A 148 22.17 2.97 -14.34
CA ILE A 148 22.85 1.76 -13.84
C ILE A 148 23.98 1.35 -14.79
N ASN A 149 23.72 1.31 -16.10
CA ASN A 149 24.73 0.94 -17.08
C ASN A 149 25.90 1.91 -17.12
N ARG A 150 25.69 3.21 -16.91
CA ARG A 150 26.79 4.18 -16.77
C ARG A 150 27.68 3.87 -15.57
N GLN A 151 27.09 3.45 -14.45
CA GLN A 151 27.83 3.11 -13.24
C GLN A 151 28.67 1.84 -13.41
N PHE A 152 28.19 0.86 -14.17
CA PHE A 152 28.87 -0.42 -14.41
C PHE A 152 29.49 -0.54 -15.80
N HIS A 153 29.71 0.56 -16.52
CA HIS A 153 30.30 0.59 -17.86
C HIS A 153 29.66 -0.39 -18.86
N HIS A 154 28.33 -0.47 -18.87
CA HIS A 154 27.51 -1.39 -19.69
C HIS A 154 27.77 -2.88 -19.43
N LYS A 155 28.29 -3.22 -18.25
CA LYS A 155 28.54 -4.60 -17.79
C LYS A 155 27.77 -4.93 -16.51
N ALA A 156 26.58 -4.37 -16.36
CA ALA A 156 25.73 -4.62 -15.20
C ALA A 156 25.28 -6.09 -15.17
N VAL A 157 25.37 -6.73 -14.02
CA VAL A 157 24.93 -8.12 -13.78
C VAL A 157 23.78 -8.18 -12.79
N VAL A 158 23.05 -9.30 -12.77
CA VAL A 158 21.98 -9.50 -11.77
C VAL A 158 22.57 -9.44 -10.36
N GLY A 159 21.95 -8.62 -9.51
CA GLY A 159 22.37 -8.39 -8.12
C GLY A 159 23.15 -7.09 -7.92
N ASP A 160 23.62 -6.44 -8.98
CA ASP A 160 24.30 -5.15 -8.91
C ASP A 160 23.40 -4.07 -8.30
N ARG A 161 24.01 -3.17 -7.51
CA ARG A 161 23.30 -2.12 -6.76
C ARG A 161 23.90 -0.75 -7.03
N VAL A 162 23.05 0.26 -7.20
CA VAL A 162 23.46 1.67 -7.33
C VAL A 162 22.58 2.54 -6.45
N SER A 163 23.19 3.31 -5.56
CA SER A 163 22.49 4.26 -4.71
C SER A 163 22.35 5.62 -5.39
N LEU A 164 21.22 6.27 -5.18
CA LEU A 164 20.97 7.66 -5.57
C LEU A 164 20.15 8.32 -4.46
N ASP A 165 20.73 9.31 -3.78
CA ASP A 165 20.10 9.95 -2.62
C ASP A 165 19.65 8.92 -1.56
N SER A 166 18.36 8.91 -1.23
CA SER A 166 17.73 8.05 -0.23
C SER A 166 17.27 6.70 -0.78
N VAL A 167 17.61 6.34 -2.03
CA VAL A 167 17.18 5.08 -2.65
C VAL A 167 18.31 4.25 -3.23
N GLU A 168 18.06 2.94 -3.35
CA GLU A 168 18.96 1.98 -3.97
C GLU A 168 18.26 1.24 -5.11
N PHE A 169 18.82 1.35 -6.32
CA PHE A 169 18.41 0.57 -7.47
C PHE A 169 19.18 -0.75 -7.51
N VAL A 170 18.48 -1.86 -7.77
CA VAL A 170 19.08 -3.19 -7.85
C VAL A 170 18.75 -3.84 -9.18
N VAL A 171 19.74 -4.39 -9.89
CA VAL A 171 19.49 -5.18 -11.11
C VAL A 171 18.89 -6.52 -10.73
N LYS A 172 17.70 -6.79 -11.25
CA LYS A 172 16.85 -7.91 -10.84
C LYS A 172 16.78 -9.01 -11.87
N LYS A 173 16.84 -8.64 -13.14
CA LYS A 173 16.85 -9.57 -14.27
C LYS A 173 17.51 -8.90 -15.47
N LEU A 174 18.28 -9.69 -16.22
CA LEU A 174 18.74 -9.35 -17.55
C LEU A 174 17.97 -10.18 -18.60
N ASP A 175 17.83 -9.62 -19.79
CA ASP A 175 17.45 -10.33 -21.01
C ASP A 175 18.62 -10.17 -22.00
N GLY A 176 19.43 -11.24 -22.14
CA GLY A 176 20.76 -11.13 -22.73
C GLY A 176 21.64 -10.17 -21.93
N ASP A 177 22.20 -9.17 -22.61
CA ASP A 177 23.02 -8.10 -22.02
C ASP A 177 22.22 -6.85 -21.61
N GLN A 178 20.89 -6.89 -21.78
CA GLN A 178 20.02 -5.75 -21.47
C GLN A 178 19.35 -5.92 -20.10
N ILE A 179 19.32 -4.85 -19.31
CA ILE A 179 18.59 -4.85 -18.04
C ILE A 179 17.10 -4.94 -18.35
N ALA A 180 16.45 -6.01 -17.88
CA ALA A 180 15.03 -6.24 -18.11
C ALA A 180 14.18 -5.79 -16.91
N VAL A 181 14.71 -5.92 -15.70
CA VAL A 181 14.00 -5.60 -14.45
C VAL A 181 14.95 -4.93 -13.48
N VAL A 182 14.50 -3.84 -12.88
CA VAL A 182 15.19 -3.13 -11.79
C VAL A 182 14.28 -3.10 -10.56
N GLY A 183 14.83 -3.28 -9.37
CA GLY A 183 14.14 -3.08 -8.10
C GLY A 183 14.56 -1.76 -7.47
N LEU A 184 13.68 -1.14 -6.72
CA LEU A 184 13.89 0.15 -6.04
C LEU A 184 13.65 -0.02 -4.55
N LYS A 185 14.72 0.00 -3.78
CA LYS A 185 14.64 0.00 -2.32
C LYS A 185 14.65 1.44 -1.80
N LEU A 186 13.66 1.78 -0.98
CA LEU A 186 13.64 3.05 -0.24
C LEU A 186 14.48 2.90 1.05
N GLY A 187 15.28 3.91 1.35
CA GLY A 187 16.14 3.99 2.53
C GLY A 187 15.41 4.38 3.80
#